data_AF-A0A402AHP3-F1
#
_entry.id   AF-A0A402AHP3-F1
#
_cell.length_a   1.000
_cell.length_b   1.000
_cell.length_c   1.000
_cell.angle_alpha   90.00
_cell.angle_beta   90.00
_cell.angle_gamma   90.00
#
_symmetry.space_group_name_H-M   'P 1'
#
loop_
_entity.id
_entity.type
_entity.pdbx_description
1 polymer ?
#
loop_
_entity_poly.entity_id
_entity_poly.type
_entity_poly.pdbx_seq_one_letter_code
_entity_poly.pdbx_strand_id
1 'polypeptide(L)'
;MDVFDELAGPDLSSLDPAGGVLVFTVYWRPSAKDPNPDQPGEKLFALSYLPTDASEPCHCGSGKRFAACCQSLPYWRPACPNPDLQGYSLMRSQSACFTSIPEDVVYPFLQNDQRLFAVVDEPPHAIWLYWGDPAFDAPLGTLCFGDYELHEDHSLTVTALSDTRMKVLLDLLKPLNLAAPRIQRDPFPRPAKSRRGTAGRKRW
;
A
#
# COMPACT_ATOMS: atom_id res chain seq x y z
N MET A 1 4.41 -27.41 13.96
CA MET A 1 5.15 -26.44 13.12
C MET A 1 4.06 -25.77 12.32
N ASP A 2 3.74 -24.54 12.69
CA ASP A 2 2.57 -23.82 12.21
C ASP A 2 2.85 -23.37 10.76
N VAL A 3 1.84 -23.40 9.89
CA VAL A 3 1.97 -22.92 8.48
C VAL A 3 2.46 -21.47 8.41
N PHE A 4 2.38 -20.73 9.52
CA PHE A 4 2.90 -19.39 9.70
C PHE A 4 4.44 -19.30 9.78
N ASP A 5 5.14 -20.35 10.22
CA ASP A 5 6.62 -20.37 10.24
C ASP A 5 7.21 -20.51 8.82
N GLU A 6 6.47 -21.08 7.86
CA GLU A 6 6.90 -21.17 6.45
C GLU A 6 6.68 -19.86 5.67
N LEU A 7 5.86 -18.94 6.19
CA LEU A 7 5.61 -17.62 5.61
C LEU A 7 6.49 -16.52 6.19
N ALA A 8 7.19 -16.82 7.31
CA ALA A 8 8.28 -16.00 7.78
C ALA A 8 9.43 -16.17 6.79
N GLY A 9 9.53 -15.25 5.83
CA GLY A 9 10.71 -15.14 4.97
C GLY A 9 12.00 -15.06 5.80
N PRO A 10 13.17 -15.16 5.16
CA PRO A 10 14.45 -15.06 5.86
C PRO A 10 14.46 -13.85 6.80
N ASP A 11 15.03 -14.01 8.00
CA ASP A 11 15.19 -12.92 8.96
C ASP A 11 15.77 -11.70 8.22
N LEU A 12 15.17 -10.53 8.40
CA LEU A 12 15.62 -9.29 7.74
C LEU A 12 17.10 -9.03 7.98
N SER A 13 17.65 -9.51 9.11
CA SER A 13 19.07 -9.42 9.43
C SER A 13 20.00 -10.22 8.50
N SER A 14 19.46 -11.25 7.83
CA SER A 14 20.18 -12.15 6.93
C SER A 14 20.15 -11.71 5.46
N LEU A 15 19.34 -10.70 5.13
CA LEU A 15 19.20 -10.18 3.77
C LEU A 15 20.35 -9.23 3.42
N ASP A 16 20.83 -9.27 2.18
CA ASP A 16 21.76 -8.28 1.65
C ASP A 16 21.03 -6.94 1.40
N PRO A 17 21.33 -5.87 2.14
CA PRO A 17 20.66 -4.59 1.94
C PRO A 17 20.91 -3.97 0.56
N ALA A 18 22.00 -4.36 -0.11
CA ALA A 18 22.36 -3.90 -1.44
C ALA A 18 21.89 -4.84 -2.55
N GLY A 19 21.35 -6.01 -2.22
CA GLY A 19 21.02 -7.05 -3.20
C GLY A 19 19.56 -7.04 -3.68
N GLY A 20 18.75 -6.08 -3.23
CA GLY A 20 17.32 -6.09 -3.53
C GLY A 20 16.50 -4.99 -2.88
N VAL A 21 15.19 -5.09 -3.05
CA VAL A 21 14.21 -4.16 -2.48
C VAL A 21 13.22 -4.90 -1.59
N LEU A 22 12.74 -4.20 -0.55
CA LEU A 22 11.59 -4.67 0.21
C LEU A 22 10.29 -4.34 -0.53
N VAL A 23 9.37 -5.29 -0.58
CA VAL A 23 8.04 -5.14 -1.16
C VAL A 23 6.99 -5.32 -0.08
N PHE A 24 6.18 -4.29 0.11
CA PHE A 24 5.05 -4.28 1.03
C PHE A 24 3.77 -4.62 0.27
N THR A 25 3.10 -5.70 0.69
CA THR A 25 1.85 -6.18 0.10
C THR A 25 0.78 -6.29 1.18
N VAL A 26 -0.44 -5.89 0.83
CA VAL A 26 -1.61 -6.02 1.69
C VAL A 26 -2.50 -7.07 1.08
N TYR A 27 -2.95 -8.01 1.90
CA TYR A 27 -3.92 -9.03 1.53
C TYR A 27 -5.16 -8.89 2.40
N TRP A 28 -6.31 -9.26 1.85
CA TRP A 28 -7.51 -9.52 2.63
C TRP A 28 -7.89 -10.99 2.48
N ARG A 29 -8.33 -11.59 3.58
CA ARG A 29 -8.87 -12.95 3.57
C ARG A 29 -10.05 -13.08 4.53
N PRO A 30 -10.96 -14.02 4.30
CA PRO A 30 -11.94 -14.41 5.29
C PRO A 30 -11.28 -14.86 6.60
N SER A 31 -11.90 -14.53 7.72
CA SER A 31 -11.45 -14.96 9.05
C SER A 31 -12.10 -16.30 9.37
N ALA A 32 -11.31 -17.38 9.37
CA ALA A 32 -11.82 -18.72 9.70
C ALA A 32 -12.35 -18.84 11.15
N LYS A 33 -12.11 -17.84 12.00
CA LYS A 33 -12.57 -17.78 13.38
C LYS A 33 -13.91 -17.06 13.55
N ASP A 34 -14.36 -16.35 12.51
CA ASP A 34 -15.60 -15.58 12.58
C ASP A 34 -16.82 -16.40 12.17
N PRO A 35 -17.98 -16.22 12.84
CA PRO A 35 -19.22 -16.91 12.49
C PRO A 35 -19.70 -16.61 11.07
N ASN A 36 -19.34 -15.43 10.56
CA ASN A 36 -19.44 -15.03 9.16
C ASN A 36 -18.01 -14.79 8.65
N PRO A 37 -17.35 -15.79 8.06
CA PRO A 37 -15.93 -15.68 7.73
C PRO A 37 -15.65 -14.54 6.75
N ASP A 38 -16.63 -14.17 5.92
CA ASP A 38 -16.52 -13.12 4.92
C ASP A 38 -16.66 -11.70 5.49
N GLN A 39 -17.13 -11.54 6.74
CA GLN A 39 -17.26 -10.22 7.40
C GLN A 39 -16.98 -10.29 8.91
N PRO A 40 -15.97 -9.57 9.42
CA PRO A 40 -15.18 -8.51 8.76
C PRO A 40 -13.91 -9.00 8.03
N GLY A 41 -13.56 -10.29 8.10
CA GLY A 41 -12.30 -10.82 7.57
C GLY A 41 -11.04 -10.26 8.26
N GLU A 42 -9.86 -10.55 7.70
CA GLU A 42 -8.56 -10.08 8.22
C GLU A 42 -7.76 -9.36 7.11
N LYS A 43 -7.24 -8.16 7.42
CA LYS A 43 -6.19 -7.51 6.61
C LYS A 43 -4.81 -8.00 7.07
N LEU A 44 -4.09 -8.66 6.17
CA LEU A 44 -2.71 -9.10 6.40
C LEU A 44 -1.72 -8.19 5.70
N PHE A 45 -0.64 -7.86 6.40
CA PHE A 45 0.48 -7.10 5.86
C PHE A 45 1.68 -8.03 5.71
N ALA A 46 2.19 -8.16 4.49
CA ALA A 46 3.38 -8.95 4.22
C ALA A 46 4.50 -8.03 3.72
N LEU A 47 5.71 -8.32 4.19
CA LEU A 47 6.93 -7.70 3.71
C LEU A 47 7.79 -8.80 3.08
N SER A 48 8.03 -8.73 1.78
CA SER A 48 8.88 -9.66 1.05
C SER A 48 10.15 -8.98 0.56
N TYR A 49 11.18 -9.78 0.28
CA TYR A 49 12.42 -9.32 -0.34
C TYR A 49 12.42 -9.73 -1.79
N LEU A 50 12.62 -8.75 -2.68
CA LEU A 50 12.77 -8.96 -4.11
C LEU A 50 14.25 -8.75 -4.45
N PRO A 51 15.01 -9.83 -4.74
CA PRO A 51 16.37 -9.70 -5.26
C PRO A 51 16.38 -8.81 -6.51
N THR A 52 17.38 -7.97 -6.65
CA THR A 52 17.49 -7.03 -7.77
C THR A 52 18.96 -6.82 -8.09
N ASP A 53 19.33 -7.07 -9.34
CA ASP A 53 20.69 -6.86 -9.81
C ASP A 53 20.97 -5.38 -10.01
N ALA A 54 22.22 -4.98 -9.79
CA ALA A 54 22.70 -3.61 -9.95
C ALA A 54 22.35 -2.98 -11.32
N SER A 55 22.32 -3.81 -12.38
CA SER A 55 22.05 -3.41 -13.77
C SER A 55 20.56 -3.28 -14.10
N GLU A 56 19.68 -3.89 -13.31
CA GLU A 56 18.24 -3.93 -13.57
C GLU A 56 17.56 -2.59 -13.32
N PRO A 57 16.41 -2.32 -13.96
CA PRO A 57 15.55 -1.19 -13.61
C PRO A 57 15.14 -1.25 -12.13
N CYS A 58 15.22 -0.12 -11.44
CA CYS A 58 14.85 -0.06 -10.05
C CYS A 58 13.33 -0.14 -9.87
N HIS A 59 12.87 -1.11 -9.07
CA HIS A 59 11.45 -1.34 -8.76
C HIS A 59 10.76 -0.21 -7.99
N CYS A 60 11.45 0.84 -7.54
CA CYS A 60 10.76 1.98 -6.92
C CYS A 60 9.99 2.87 -7.91
N GLY A 61 10.05 2.58 -9.22
CA GLY A 61 9.35 3.33 -10.27
C GLY A 61 10.09 4.60 -10.73
N SER A 62 11.38 4.76 -10.37
CA SER A 62 12.15 5.96 -10.75
C SER A 62 12.63 5.98 -12.20
N GLY A 63 12.53 4.86 -12.92
CA GLY A 63 13.09 4.67 -14.26
C GLY A 63 14.62 4.55 -14.31
N LYS A 64 15.32 4.65 -13.18
CA LYS A 64 16.78 4.49 -13.08
C LYS A 64 17.14 3.01 -12.88
N ARG A 65 18.40 2.65 -13.16
CA ARG A 65 18.98 1.36 -12.74
C ARG A 65 19.08 1.28 -11.21
N PHE A 66 19.01 0.07 -10.66
CA PHE A 66 19.04 -0.18 -9.22
C PHE A 66 20.29 0.38 -8.55
N ALA A 67 21.48 0.18 -9.15
CA ALA A 67 22.74 0.72 -8.65
C ALA A 67 22.78 2.23 -8.49
N ALA A 68 22.13 2.95 -9.41
CA ALA A 68 22.05 4.41 -9.41
C ALA A 68 20.81 4.94 -8.65
N CYS A 69 20.08 4.07 -7.97
CA CYS A 69 18.83 4.38 -7.29
C CYS A 69 18.82 3.78 -5.87
N CYS A 70 17.98 2.78 -5.60
CA CYS A 70 17.77 2.30 -4.23
C CYS A 70 18.99 1.59 -3.63
N GLN A 71 19.83 0.94 -4.44
CA GLN A 71 21.05 0.28 -3.94
C GLN A 71 22.04 1.28 -3.32
N SER A 72 22.09 2.51 -3.85
CA SER A 72 23.02 3.56 -3.39
C SER A 72 22.62 4.18 -2.04
N LEU A 73 21.45 3.86 -1.52
CA LEU A 73 20.92 4.46 -0.30
C LEU A 73 21.41 3.70 0.94
N PRO A 74 21.69 4.41 2.05
CA PRO A 74 22.07 3.75 3.30
C PRO A 74 20.88 3.11 4.04
N TYR A 75 19.71 3.03 3.40
CA TYR A 75 18.48 2.46 3.96
C TYR A 75 17.57 1.97 2.83
N TRP A 76 16.72 1.01 3.15
CA TRP A 76 15.70 0.52 2.21
C TRP A 76 14.56 1.51 2.02
N ARG A 77 14.09 1.59 0.78
CA ARG A 77 12.84 2.26 0.42
C ARG A 77 11.87 1.19 -0.04
N PRO A 78 10.91 0.78 0.80
CA PRO A 78 9.94 -0.23 0.41
C PRO A 78 9.20 0.19 -0.85
N ALA A 79 8.91 -0.76 -1.71
CA ALA A 79 8.01 -0.63 -2.83
C ALA A 79 6.70 -1.38 -2.54
N CYS A 80 5.68 -1.17 -3.36
CA CYS A 80 4.44 -1.94 -3.33
C CYS A 80 4.01 -2.27 -4.76
N PRO A 81 3.35 -3.41 -5.03
CA PRO A 81 2.94 -3.77 -6.38
C PRO A 81 1.95 -2.77 -6.96
N ASN A 82 2.03 -2.53 -8.26
CA ASN A 82 1.06 -1.71 -8.97
C ASN A 82 -0.26 -2.49 -9.16
N PRO A 83 -1.43 -1.81 -9.26
CA PRO A 83 -2.72 -2.49 -9.44
C PRO A 83 -2.85 -3.36 -10.69
N ASP A 84 -2.10 -3.04 -11.76
CA ASP A 84 -2.02 -3.84 -12.99
C ASP A 84 -1.07 -5.04 -12.87
N LEU A 85 -0.46 -5.21 -11.70
CA LEU A 85 0.60 -6.18 -11.40
C LEU A 85 1.84 -6.03 -12.29
N GLN A 86 1.96 -4.92 -13.03
CA GLN A 86 3.12 -4.60 -13.85
C GLN A 86 4.09 -3.73 -13.06
N GLY A 87 4.99 -4.42 -12.39
CA GLY A 87 6.04 -3.82 -11.59
C GLY A 87 5.54 -3.21 -10.28
N TYR A 88 6.32 -2.28 -9.77
CA TYR A 88 6.16 -1.76 -8.41
C TYR A 88 6.32 -0.24 -8.41
N SER A 89 5.81 0.38 -7.36
CA SER A 89 5.99 1.81 -7.07
C SER A 89 6.57 1.98 -5.68
N LEU A 90 7.35 3.05 -5.48
CA LEU A 90 7.79 3.46 -4.16
C LEU A 90 6.59 3.56 -3.20
N MET A 91 6.70 2.89 -2.04
CA MET A 91 5.69 2.95 -1.00
C MET A 91 5.62 4.36 -0.41
N ARG A 92 4.42 4.92 -0.41
CA ARG A 92 4.07 6.20 0.20
C ARG A 92 2.61 6.13 0.62
N SER A 93 2.39 6.01 1.93
CA SER A 93 1.05 6.09 2.51
C SER A 93 0.46 7.48 2.30
N GLN A 94 -0.77 7.53 1.79
CA GLN A 94 -1.49 8.76 1.55
C GLN A 94 -2.99 8.52 1.54
N SER A 95 -3.72 9.57 1.90
CA SER A 95 -5.17 9.63 1.89
C SER A 95 -5.66 10.79 1.03
N ALA A 96 -6.79 10.60 0.36
CA ALA A 96 -7.52 11.64 -0.35
C ALA A 96 -8.92 11.75 0.26
N CYS A 97 -9.28 12.94 0.74
CA CYS A 97 -10.54 13.17 1.42
C CYS A 97 -11.43 14.06 0.56
N PHE A 98 -12.62 13.56 0.23
CA PHE A 98 -13.73 14.32 -0.35
C PHE A 98 -14.68 14.74 0.76
N THR A 99 -15.12 15.99 0.75
CA THR A 99 -16.08 16.51 1.72
C THR A 99 -17.41 16.82 1.05
N SER A 100 -18.52 16.60 1.74
CA SER A 100 -19.87 16.93 1.25
C SER A 100 -20.23 16.20 -0.05
N ILE A 101 -20.02 14.88 -0.07
CA ILE A 101 -20.37 14.04 -1.21
C ILE A 101 -21.87 13.69 -1.24
N PRO A 102 -22.48 13.46 -2.42
CA PRO A 102 -23.83 12.92 -2.53
C PRO A 102 -23.82 11.42 -2.21
N GLU A 103 -24.06 11.07 -0.94
CA GLU A 103 -24.00 9.68 -0.45
C GLU A 103 -24.91 8.73 -1.25
N ASP A 104 -26.11 9.18 -1.60
CA ASP A 104 -27.11 8.46 -2.39
C ASP A 104 -26.65 8.11 -3.81
N VAL A 105 -25.57 8.74 -4.28
CA VAL A 105 -24.92 8.45 -5.55
C VAL A 105 -23.61 7.67 -5.35
N VAL A 106 -22.79 8.07 -4.37
CA VAL A 106 -21.47 7.46 -4.12
C VAL A 106 -21.59 6.04 -3.60
N TYR A 107 -22.45 5.80 -2.60
CA TYR A 107 -22.63 4.49 -2.01
C TYR A 107 -23.04 3.43 -3.06
N PRO A 108 -24.13 3.60 -3.84
CA PRO A 108 -24.50 2.60 -4.84
C PRO A 108 -23.48 2.50 -5.97
N PHE A 109 -22.73 3.56 -6.29
CA PHE A 109 -21.64 3.47 -7.27
C PHE A 109 -20.54 2.52 -6.79
N LEU A 110 -20.07 2.69 -5.55
CA LEU A 110 -19.01 1.84 -4.99
C LEU A 110 -19.52 0.41 -4.73
N GLN A 111 -20.74 0.26 -4.22
CA GLN A 111 -21.34 -1.04 -3.92
C GLN A 111 -21.51 -1.93 -5.17
N ASN A 112 -21.72 -1.33 -6.34
CA ASN A 112 -21.95 -2.06 -7.58
C ASN A 112 -20.68 -2.25 -8.44
N ASP A 113 -19.53 -1.71 -8.02
CA ASP A 113 -18.28 -1.87 -8.78
C ASP A 113 -17.63 -3.22 -8.47
N GLN A 114 -17.50 -4.07 -9.49
CA GLN A 114 -16.97 -5.44 -9.34
C GLN A 114 -15.49 -5.51 -8.94
N ARG A 115 -14.76 -4.39 -9.04
CA ARG A 115 -13.35 -4.30 -8.59
C ARG A 115 -13.23 -4.02 -7.10
N LEU A 116 -14.36 -3.76 -6.44
CA LEU A 116 -14.47 -3.44 -5.03
C LEU A 116 -15.10 -4.60 -4.26
N PHE A 117 -14.63 -4.77 -3.02
CA PHE A 117 -15.22 -5.69 -2.06
C PHE A 117 -15.64 -4.95 -0.80
N ALA A 118 -16.92 -5.03 -0.46
CA ALA A 118 -17.49 -4.42 0.74
C ALA A 118 -17.14 -5.26 1.98
N VAL A 119 -16.37 -4.68 2.89
CA VAL A 119 -15.95 -5.32 4.16
C VAL A 119 -16.87 -4.92 5.31
N VAL A 120 -17.31 -3.67 5.30
CA VAL A 120 -18.31 -3.11 6.20
C VAL A 120 -19.39 -2.49 5.34
N ASP A 121 -20.63 -2.90 5.56
CA ASP A 121 -21.79 -2.50 4.76
C ASP A 121 -22.96 -2.11 5.67
N GLU A 122 -22.71 -1.15 6.57
CA GLU A 122 -23.68 -0.69 7.57
C GLU A 122 -23.81 0.84 7.49
N PRO A 123 -24.69 1.37 6.61
CA PRO A 123 -24.89 2.81 6.49
C PRO A 123 -25.16 3.49 7.85
N PRO A 124 -24.54 4.65 8.13
CA PRO A 124 -23.83 5.50 7.17
C PRO A 124 -22.31 5.23 7.07
N HIS A 125 -21.81 4.12 7.61
CA HIS A 125 -20.40 3.73 7.54
C HIS A 125 -20.20 2.53 6.62
N ALA A 126 -19.37 2.69 5.60
CA ALA A 126 -19.08 1.60 4.68
C ALA A 126 -17.63 1.63 4.23
N ILE A 127 -17.03 0.44 4.08
CA ILE A 127 -15.64 0.28 3.69
C ILE A 127 -15.55 -0.70 2.52
N TRP A 128 -14.91 -0.25 1.43
CA TRP A 128 -14.61 -1.07 0.27
C TRP A 128 -13.10 -1.22 0.06
N LEU A 129 -12.66 -2.43 -0.26
CA LEU A 129 -11.29 -2.71 -0.67
C LEU A 129 -11.20 -2.75 -2.19
N TYR A 130 -10.19 -2.11 -2.75
CA TYR A 130 -9.89 -2.23 -4.17
C TYR A 130 -8.94 -3.40 -4.43
N TRP A 131 -9.46 -4.42 -5.10
CA TRP A 131 -8.75 -5.67 -5.41
C TRP A 131 -8.00 -5.65 -6.73
N GLY A 132 -8.18 -4.62 -7.55
CA GLY A 132 -7.61 -4.54 -8.89
C GLY A 132 -8.60 -4.98 -9.98
N ASP A 133 -8.10 -5.05 -11.21
CA ASP A 133 -8.86 -5.48 -12.38
C ASP A 133 -7.95 -6.28 -13.33
N PRO A 134 -8.00 -7.62 -13.31
CA PRO A 134 -8.81 -8.45 -12.41
C PRO A 134 -8.28 -8.46 -10.96
N ALA A 135 -9.10 -8.97 -10.03
CA ALA A 135 -8.63 -9.31 -8.69
C ALA A 135 -7.53 -10.40 -8.75
N PHE A 136 -6.59 -10.36 -7.82
CA PHE A 136 -5.51 -11.36 -7.73
C PHE A 136 -5.54 -12.09 -6.40
N ASP A 137 -5.76 -13.39 -6.47
CA ASP A 137 -5.71 -14.29 -5.33
C ASP A 137 -4.33 -14.89 -5.16
N ALA A 138 -3.84 -14.85 -3.92
CA ALA A 138 -2.58 -15.45 -3.50
C ALA A 138 -2.83 -16.37 -2.29
N PRO A 139 -1.85 -17.20 -1.89
CA PRO A 139 -1.99 -18.07 -0.72
C PRO A 139 -2.32 -17.33 0.59
N LEU A 140 -1.96 -16.05 0.70
CA LEU A 140 -2.24 -15.20 1.85
C LEU A 140 -3.63 -14.52 1.81
N GLY A 141 -4.35 -14.61 0.69
CA GLY A 141 -5.60 -13.90 0.42
C GLY A 141 -5.57 -13.13 -0.89
N THR A 142 -6.60 -12.30 -1.10
CA THR A 142 -6.73 -11.44 -2.27
C THR A 142 -5.96 -10.14 -2.05
N LEU A 143 -5.21 -9.66 -3.05
CA LEU A 143 -4.43 -8.41 -2.91
C LEU A 143 -5.35 -7.21 -2.71
N CYS A 144 -4.92 -6.29 -1.87
CA CYS A 144 -5.56 -5.00 -1.67
C CYS A 144 -4.61 -3.87 -2.09
N PHE A 145 -5.08 -3.03 -3.01
CA PHE A 145 -4.28 -1.91 -3.50
C PHE A 145 -4.62 -0.58 -2.82
N GLY A 146 -5.77 -0.50 -2.15
CA GLY A 146 -6.21 0.61 -1.32
C GLY A 146 -7.65 0.38 -0.86
N ASP A 147 -8.22 1.39 -0.21
CA ASP A 147 -9.59 1.33 0.30
C ASP A 147 -10.34 2.66 0.12
N TYR A 148 -11.66 2.54 0.19
CA TYR A 148 -12.61 3.64 0.25
C TYR A 148 -13.38 3.50 1.56
N GLU A 149 -13.48 4.57 2.32
CA GLU A 149 -14.24 4.63 3.57
C GLU A 149 -15.23 5.79 3.48
N LEU A 150 -16.51 5.45 3.52
CA LEU A 150 -17.61 6.39 3.65
C LEU A 150 -17.85 6.64 5.13
N HIS A 151 -17.90 7.92 5.50
CA HIS A 151 -18.11 8.37 6.86
C HIS A 151 -19.50 9.00 7.05
N GLU A 152 -19.97 9.02 8.29
CA GLU A 152 -21.30 9.55 8.66
C GLU A 152 -21.48 11.04 8.35
N ASP A 153 -20.39 11.80 8.24
CA ASP A 153 -20.39 13.23 7.92
C ASP A 153 -20.45 13.52 6.41
N HIS A 154 -20.85 12.51 5.62
CA HIS A 154 -20.86 12.54 4.15
C HIS A 154 -19.49 12.92 3.57
N SER A 155 -18.43 12.40 4.17
CA SER A 155 -17.08 12.44 3.62
C SER A 155 -16.68 11.06 3.09
N LEU A 156 -15.81 11.06 2.08
CA LEU A 156 -15.21 9.85 1.52
C LEU A 156 -13.70 9.95 1.66
N THR A 157 -13.11 9.00 2.36
CA THR A 157 -11.66 8.84 2.44
C THR A 157 -11.22 7.73 1.50
N VAL A 158 -10.18 8.01 0.70
CA VAL A 158 -9.52 7.04 -0.16
C VAL A 158 -8.09 6.87 0.34
N THR A 159 -7.66 5.64 0.65
CA THR A 159 -6.29 5.36 1.12
C THR A 159 -5.51 4.53 0.11
N ALA A 160 -4.25 4.90 -0.13
CA ALA A 160 -3.37 4.14 -1.01
C ALA A 160 -1.90 4.20 -0.57
N LEU A 161 -1.13 3.18 -0.96
CA LEU A 161 0.29 3.05 -0.60
C LEU A 161 1.27 3.53 -1.69
N SER A 162 0.80 4.14 -2.78
CA SER A 162 1.67 4.81 -3.76
C SER A 162 0.91 5.86 -4.56
N ASP A 163 1.64 6.74 -5.25
CA ASP A 163 1.06 7.71 -6.18
C ASP A 163 0.33 7.00 -7.34
N THR A 164 0.87 5.88 -7.83
CA THR A 164 0.25 5.06 -8.88
C THR A 164 -1.07 4.46 -8.41
N ARG A 165 -1.10 3.86 -7.21
CA ARG A 165 -2.33 3.30 -6.63
C ARG A 165 -3.37 4.39 -6.40
N MET A 166 -2.99 5.50 -5.78
CA MET A 166 -3.89 6.64 -5.54
C MET A 166 -4.51 7.15 -6.85
N LYS A 167 -3.72 7.26 -7.92
CA LYS A 167 -4.24 7.65 -9.24
C LYS A 167 -5.33 6.69 -9.73
N VAL A 168 -5.09 5.38 -9.67
CA VAL A 168 -6.06 4.37 -10.11
C VAL A 168 -7.34 4.45 -9.28
N LEU A 169 -7.22 4.61 -7.96
CA LEU A 169 -8.40 4.73 -7.08
C LEU A 169 -9.19 6.02 -7.36
N LEU A 170 -8.52 7.16 -7.52
CA LEU A 170 -9.21 8.40 -7.89
C LEU A 170 -9.81 8.36 -9.31
N ASP A 171 -9.18 7.63 -10.23
CA ASP A 171 -9.69 7.42 -11.58
C ASP A 171 -11.00 6.61 -11.57
N LEU A 172 -11.18 5.70 -10.60
CA LEU A 172 -12.43 4.98 -10.36
C LEU A 172 -13.61 5.94 -10.10
N LEU A 173 -13.37 7.01 -9.35
CA LEU A 173 -14.39 7.97 -8.92
C LEU A 173 -14.70 9.04 -9.98
N LYS A 174 -13.94 9.12 -11.07
CA LYS A 174 -14.13 10.15 -12.12
C LYS A 174 -15.56 10.24 -12.67
N PRO A 175 -16.29 9.14 -12.92
CA PRO A 175 -17.67 9.21 -13.42
C PRO A 175 -18.63 9.97 -12.50
N LEU A 176 -18.31 10.07 -11.20
CA LEU A 176 -19.13 10.76 -10.21
C LEU A 176 -18.97 12.28 -10.24
N ASN A 177 -17.97 12.80 -10.95
CA ASN A 177 -17.69 14.24 -11.08
C ASN A 177 -17.65 14.98 -9.71
N LEU A 178 -17.05 14.34 -8.70
CA LEU A 178 -16.87 14.92 -7.38
C LEU A 178 -15.86 16.09 -7.43
N ALA A 179 -15.97 17.00 -6.46
CA ALA A 179 -14.96 18.05 -6.27
C ALA A 179 -13.58 17.43 -5.99
N ALA A 180 -12.51 18.18 -6.29
CA ALA A 180 -11.16 17.69 -6.08
C ALA A 180 -10.92 17.37 -4.58
N PRO A 181 -10.39 16.19 -4.24
CA PRO A 181 -10.15 15.82 -2.85
C PRO A 181 -8.94 16.56 -2.28
N ARG A 182 -8.90 16.69 -0.96
CA ARG A 182 -7.70 17.09 -0.24
C ARG A 182 -6.80 15.88 -0.05
N ILE A 183 -5.63 15.90 -0.67
CA ILE A 183 -4.63 14.82 -0.55
C ILE A 183 -3.67 15.12 0.60
N GLN A 184 -3.55 14.18 1.53
CA GLN A 184 -2.57 14.18 2.60
C GLN A 184 -1.61 13.00 2.41
N ARG A 185 -0.33 13.25 2.68
CA ARG A 185 0.72 12.22 2.65
C ARG A 185 1.25 12.03 4.04
N ASP A 186 1.39 10.77 4.45
CA ASP A 186 1.99 10.50 5.74
C ASP A 186 3.47 10.88 5.71
N PRO A 187 3.96 11.56 6.76
CA PRO A 187 5.36 11.89 6.85
C PRO A 187 6.18 10.60 6.93
N PHE A 188 7.07 10.40 5.98
CA PHE A 188 8.02 9.29 6.09
C PHE A 188 8.98 9.60 7.25
N PRO A 189 9.11 8.71 8.26
CA PRO A 189 10.07 8.92 9.33
C PRO A 189 11.47 9.00 8.71
N ARG A 190 12.09 10.18 8.80
CA ARG A 190 13.47 10.36 8.34
C ARG A 190 14.38 9.95 9.50
N PRO A 191 15.28 8.96 9.34
CA PRO A 191 16.27 8.71 10.36
C PRO A 191 17.04 10.01 10.61
N ALA A 192 17.23 10.35 11.88
CA ALA A 192 17.99 11.53 12.26
C ALA A 192 19.38 11.45 11.62
N LYS A 193 19.79 12.50 10.91
CA LYS A 193 21.16 12.56 10.37
C LYS A 193 22.11 12.39 11.55
N SER A 194 22.96 11.37 11.52
CA SER A 194 24.04 11.27 12.50
C SER A 194 24.84 12.57 12.41
N ARG A 195 24.89 13.34 13.51
CA ARG A 195 25.79 14.47 13.59
C ARG A 195 27.19 13.89 13.36
N ARG A 196 27.85 14.28 12.27
CA ARG A 196 29.28 13.99 12.07
C ARG A 196 29.96 14.34 13.39
N GLY A 197 30.48 13.32 14.08
CA GLY A 197 31.27 13.52 15.28
C GLY A 197 32.34 14.55 14.92
N THR A 198 32.37 15.65 15.67
CA THR A 198 33.55 16.49 15.72
C THR A 198 34.71 15.57 16.09
N ALA A 199 35.49 15.18 15.07
CA ALA A 199 36.77 14.54 15.27
C ALA A 199 37.54 15.47 16.20
N GLY A 200 37.65 15.06 17.47
CA GLY A 200 38.45 15.75 18.45
C GLY A 200 39.86 15.82 17.91
N ARG A 201 40.25 17.00 17.45
CA ARG A 201 41.64 17.36 17.18
C ARG A 201 42.34 17.28 18.54
N LYS A 202 42.88 16.11 18.90
CA LYS A 202 43.91 16.03 19.92
C LYS A 202 45.14 16.71 19.33
N ARG A 203 45.31 17.97 19.72
CA ARG A 203 46.52 18.76 19.54
C ARG A 203 47.35 18.55 20.80
N TRP A 204 48.54 17.98 20.59
CA TRP A 204 49.68 17.80 21.50
C TRP A 204 49.47 16.82 22.65
#